data_AF-A0A2D6DZN5-F1
#
_entry.id   AF-A0A2D6DZN5-F1
#
_cell.length_a   1.000
_cell.length_b   1.000
_cell.length_c   1.000
_cell.angle_alpha   90.00
_cell.angle_beta   90.00
_cell.angle_gamma   90.00
#
_symmetry.space_group_name_H-M   'P 1'
#
loop_
_entity.id
_entity.type
_entity.pdbx_description
1 polymer ?
#
loop_
_entity_poly.entity_id
_entity_poly.type
_entity_poly.pdbx_seq_one_letter_code
_entity_poly.pdbx_strand_id
1 'polypeptide(L)' 'MNELEQAFQKVTDKSAVIGVVGLGYVGLPLVLGFVDRGFRVLGMDI' A
#
# COMPACT_ATOMS: atom_id res chain seq x y z
N MET A 1 11.07 -19.19 -7.66
CA MET A 1 10.41 -18.21 -6.77
C MET A 1 8.92 -18.36 -6.98
N ASN A 2 8.16 -18.71 -5.95
CA ASN A 2 6.69 -18.77 -6.05
C ASN A 2 6.07 -17.37 -5.94
N GLU A 3 4.78 -17.24 -6.23
CA GLU A 3 4.09 -15.93 -6.23
C GLU A 3 4.09 -15.26 -4.85
N LEU A 4 4.02 -16.06 -3.78
CA LEU A 4 4.04 -15.56 -2.41
C LEU A 4 5.40 -14.93 -2.05
N GLU A 5 6.49 -15.60 -2.39
CA GLU A 5 7.86 -15.09 -2.20
C GLU A 5 8.07 -13.78 -2.96
N GLN A 6 7.53 -13.65 -4.18
CA GLN A 6 7.59 -12.40 -4.94
C GLN A 6 6.81 -11.27 -4.26
N ALA A 7 5.63 -11.55 -3.71
CA ALA A 7 4.85 -10.55 -2.98
C ALA A 7 5.61 -10.07 -1.73
N PHE A 8 6.22 -10.99 -0.97
CA PHE A 8 7.05 -10.65 0.19
C PHE A 8 8.26 -9.81 -0.19
N GLN A 9 8.93 -10.12 -1.30
CA GLN A 9 10.04 -9.30 -1.80
C GLN A 9 9.58 -7.87 -2.08
N LYS A 10 8.45 -7.68 -2.78
CA LYS A 10 7.91 -6.35 -3.09
C LYS A 10 7.54 -5.52 -1.86
N VAL A 11 7.10 -6.18 -0.78
CA VAL A 11 6.82 -5.50 0.49
C VAL A 11 8.14 -5.13 1.19
N THR A 12 9.12 -6.04 1.16
CA THR A 12 10.42 -5.86 1.80
C THR A 12 11.22 -4.73 1.17
N ASP A 13 11.23 -4.66 -0.16
CA ASP A 13 11.93 -3.63 -0.94
C ASP A 13 11.09 -2.36 -1.20
N LYS A 14 9.84 -2.33 -0.69
CA LYS A 14 8.86 -1.25 -0.86
C LYS A 14 8.45 -0.95 -2.31
N SER A 15 8.69 -1.86 -3.24
CA SER A 15 8.23 -1.74 -4.63
C SER A 15 6.74 -2.07 -4.81
N ALA A 16 6.11 -2.69 -3.81
CA ALA A 16 4.67 -2.93 -3.75
C ALA A 16 3.88 -1.61 -3.83
N VAL A 17 2.77 -1.63 -4.57
CA VAL A 17 1.79 -0.54 -4.60
C VAL A 17 0.64 -0.93 -3.69
N ILE A 18 0.35 -0.09 -2.69
CA ILE A 18 -0.75 -0.33 -1.75
C ILE A 18 -2.03 0.28 -2.32
N GLY A 19 -3.07 -0.51 -2.52
CA GLY A 19 -4.40 -0.01 -2.89
C GLY A 19 -5.24 0.23 -1.63
N VAL A 20 -5.84 1.40 -1.49
CA VAL A 20 -6.79 1.72 -0.41
C VAL A 20 -8.11 2.13 -1.03
N VAL A 21 -9.20 1.43 -0.69
CA VAL A 21 -10.56 1.75 -1.14
C VAL A 21 -11.34 2.38 0.02
N GLY A 22 -11.91 3.56 -0.21
CA GLY A 22 -12.59 4.39 0.78
C GLY A 22 -11.61 5.35 1.47
N LEU A 23 -11.71 6.65 1.19
CA LEU A 23 -10.80 7.69 1.71
C LEU A 23 -11.46 8.54 2.81
N GLY A 24 -12.34 7.94 3.59
CA GLY A 24 -12.93 8.56 4.77
C GLY A 24 -11.97 8.67 5.95
N TYR A 25 -12.54 8.84 7.15
CA TYR A 25 -11.81 9.02 8.41
C TYR A 25 -10.73 7.96 8.68
N VAL A 26 -10.91 6.71 8.23
CA VAL A 26 -9.92 5.63 8.38
C VAL A 26 -8.97 5.56 7.19
N GLY A 27 -9.48 5.75 5.98
CA GLY A 27 -8.72 5.59 4.75
C GLY A 27 -7.63 6.62 4.57
N LEU A 28 -7.93 7.89 4.85
CA LEU A 28 -6.95 8.98 4.72
C LEU A 28 -5.74 8.79 5.67
N PRO A 29 -5.92 8.58 6.99
CA PRO A 29 -4.79 8.29 7.86
C PRO A 29 -4.01 7.03 7.47
N LEU A 30 -4.70 6.00 6.96
CA LEU A 30 -4.06 4.77 6.49
C LEU A 30 -3.14 5.01 5.28
N VAL A 31 -3.63 5.75 4.28
CA VAL A 31 -2.83 6.16 3.10
C VAL A 31 -1.59 6.90 3.54
N LEU A 32 -1.74 7.91 4.41
CA LEU A 32 -0.62 8.70 4.93
C LEU A 32 0.39 7.79 5.66
N GLY A 33 -0.06 6.87 6.50
CA GLY A 33 0.82 5.95 7.22
C GLY A 33 1.65 5.01 6.32
N PHE A 34 1.16 4.67 5.13
CA PHE A 34 1.92 3.90 4.13
C PHE A 34 2.86 4.80 3.31
N VAL A 35 2.41 6.00 2.93
CA VAL A 35 3.25 7.00 2.25
C VAL A 35 4.45 7.36 3.13
N ASP A 36 4.24 7.61 4.42
CA ASP A 36 5.30 7.92 5.39
C ASP A 36 6.32 6.78 5.54
N ARG A 37 5.91 5.53 5.29
CA ARG A 37 6.80 4.36 5.27
C ARG A 37 7.52 4.16 3.95
N GLY A 38 7.27 5.00 2.95
CA GLY A 38 7.92 4.99 1.64
C GLY A 38 7.25 4.08 0.62
N PHE A 39 5.99 3.68 0.83
CA PHE A 39 5.23 2.94 -0.17
C PHE A 39 4.54 3.90 -1.14
N ARG A 40 4.38 3.46 -2.39
CA ARG A 40 3.44 4.08 -3.32
C ARG A 40 2.04 3.60 -2.97
N VAL A 41 1.09 4.53 -2.88
CA VAL A 41 -0.29 4.24 -2.51
C VAL A 41 -1.23 4.75 -3.59
N LEU A 42 -2.18 3.91 -3.99
CA LEU A 42 -3.31 4.26 -4.85
C LEU A 42 -4.57 4.30 -3.99
N GLY A 43 -5.05 5.51 -3.71
CA GLY A 43 -6.35 5.73 -3.06
C GLY A 43 -7.47 5.73 -4.09
N MET A 44 -8.56 5.03 -3.79
CA MET A 44 -9.78 4.99 -4.59
C MET A 44 -10.96 5.32 -3.68
N ASP A 45 -11.81 6.25 -4.09
CA ASP A 45 -13.06 6.60 -3.42
C ASP A 45 -14.19 6.63 -4.47
N ILE A 46 -15.44 6.44 -4.05
CA ILE A 46 -16.62 6.38 -4.93
C ILE A 46 -17.23 7.77 -5.13
#